data_AF-A0A8J4FJD0-F1
#
_entry.id   AF-A0A8J4FJD0-F1
#
_cell.length_a   1.000
_cell.length_b   1.000
_cell.length_c   1.000
_cell.angle_alpha   90.00
_cell.angle_beta   90.00
_cell.angle_gamma   90.00
#
_symmetry.space_group_name_H-M   'P 1'
#
loop_
_entity.id
_entity.type
_entity.pdbx_description
1 polymer ?
#
loop_
_entity_poly.entity_id
_entity_poly.type
_entity_poly.pdbx_seq_one_letter_code
_entity_poly.pdbx_strand_id
1 'polypeptide(L)'
;MRGESPEQVADLLLQAPGLQGLQGPTICNVYNRTPEATNAEHHFYAATICVRKKQLYSAVKALQKLGGSGVLVQPMTYIFDEEPERWTKLLISLGLDPAKSNGNGAAH
;
A
#
# COMPACT_ATOMS: atom_id res chain seq x y z
N MET A 1 -13.67 -2.08 -5.41
CA MET A 1 -14.04 -3.48 -5.77
C MET A 1 -15.20 -3.92 -4.91
N ARG A 2 -15.91 -4.97 -5.30
CA ARG A 2 -16.97 -5.56 -4.47
C ARG A 2 -16.39 -6.61 -3.52
N GLY A 3 -17.01 -6.76 -2.36
CA GLY A 3 -16.67 -7.78 -1.37
C GLY A 3 -17.71 -7.81 -0.24
N GLU A 4 -17.61 -8.81 0.62
CA GLU A 4 -18.45 -8.97 1.82
C GLU A 4 -17.78 -8.42 3.08
N SER A 5 -16.43 -8.33 3.10
CA SER A 5 -15.66 -7.75 4.20
C SER A 5 -14.31 -7.17 3.74
N PRO A 6 -13.68 -6.27 4.53
CA PRO A 6 -12.32 -5.81 4.26
C PRO A 6 -11.29 -6.93 4.18
N GLU A 7 -11.40 -7.94 5.03
CA GLU A 7 -10.49 -9.10 5.10
C GLU A 7 -10.60 -9.96 3.84
N GLN A 8 -11.83 -10.24 3.39
CA GLN A 8 -12.03 -10.99 2.15
C GLN A 8 -11.40 -10.26 0.95
N VAL A 9 -11.57 -8.94 0.90
CA VAL A 9 -10.95 -8.10 -0.12
C VAL A 9 -9.42 -8.12 -0.03
N ALA A 10 -8.86 -8.03 1.18
CA ALA A 10 -7.42 -8.11 1.39
C ALA A 10 -6.86 -9.46 0.94
N ASP A 11 -7.47 -10.57 1.33
CA ASP A 11 -7.06 -11.93 0.95
C ASP A 11 -7.04 -12.11 -0.58
N LEU A 12 -8.09 -11.62 -1.24
CA LEU A 12 -8.22 -11.71 -2.69
C LEU A 12 -7.11 -10.92 -3.43
N LEU A 13 -6.71 -9.76 -2.89
CA LEU A 13 -5.59 -8.99 -3.42
C LEU A 13 -4.24 -9.64 -3.13
N LEU A 14 -4.04 -10.19 -1.92
CA LEU A 14 -2.78 -10.82 -1.51
C LEU A 14 -2.47 -12.08 -2.33
N GLN A 15 -3.50 -12.84 -2.72
CA GLN A 15 -3.37 -14.02 -3.58
C GLN A 15 -2.97 -13.69 -5.03
N ALA A 16 -3.19 -12.45 -5.48
CA ALA A 16 -2.91 -12.04 -6.85
C ALA A 16 -1.45 -11.56 -7.00
N PRO A 17 -0.65 -12.16 -7.90
CA PRO A 17 0.75 -11.77 -8.09
C PRO A 17 0.89 -10.29 -8.48
N GLY A 18 1.71 -9.55 -7.72
CA GLY A 18 1.99 -8.14 -7.98
C GLY A 18 1.01 -7.15 -7.35
N LEU A 19 0.03 -7.63 -6.56
CA LEU A 19 -0.93 -6.78 -5.83
C LEU A 19 -0.68 -6.75 -4.30
N GLN A 20 0.41 -7.36 -3.81
CA GLN A 20 0.72 -7.44 -2.38
C GLN A 20 1.00 -6.07 -1.73
N GLY A 21 1.42 -5.07 -2.51
CA GLY A 21 1.84 -3.77 -1.97
C GLY A 21 3.23 -3.84 -1.31
N LEU A 22 3.54 -2.86 -0.44
CA LEU A 22 4.77 -2.84 0.36
C LEU A 22 4.63 -3.71 1.62
N GLN A 23 3.54 -3.51 2.37
CA GLN A 23 3.24 -4.24 3.62
C GLN A 23 1.86 -4.94 3.56
N GLY A 24 1.17 -4.84 2.43
CA GLY A 24 -0.22 -5.22 2.28
C GLY A 24 -1.07 -4.11 1.64
N PRO A 25 -2.30 -4.43 1.21
CA PRO A 25 -3.26 -3.45 0.73
C PRO A 25 -3.91 -2.72 1.91
N THR A 26 -4.06 -1.39 1.81
CA THR A 26 -4.95 -0.64 2.70
C THR A 26 -6.37 -0.74 2.17
N ILE A 27 -7.31 -1.24 2.99
CA ILE A 27 -8.71 -1.43 2.61
C ILE A 27 -9.61 -0.46 3.38
N CYS A 28 -10.48 0.25 2.67
CA CYS A 28 -11.47 1.17 3.25
C CYS A 28 -12.87 0.88 2.72
N ASN A 29 -13.88 1.01 3.58
CA ASN A 29 -15.28 0.90 3.19
C ASN A 29 -15.67 2.05 2.25
N VAL A 30 -16.39 1.73 1.18
CA VAL A 30 -17.02 2.71 0.29
C VAL A 30 -18.51 2.58 0.47
N TYR A 31 -19.09 3.61 1.10
CA TYR A 31 -20.51 3.68 1.33
C TYR A 31 -21.21 4.25 0.10
N ASN A 32 -22.27 3.58 -0.32
CA ASN A 32 -23.15 4.06 -1.39
C ASN A 32 -24.60 4.03 -0.93
N ARG A 33 -25.47 4.69 -1.69
CA ARG A 33 -26.91 4.67 -1.46
C ARG A 33 -27.59 4.51 -2.80
N THR A 34 -28.31 3.42 -2.99
CA THR A 34 -29.16 3.23 -4.16
C THR A 34 -30.41 4.12 -4.04
N PRO A 35 -31.09 4.46 -5.15
CA PRO A 35 -32.32 5.26 -5.11
C PRO A 35 -33.41 4.65 -4.21
N GLU A 36 -33.45 3.32 -4.10
CA GLU A 36 -34.43 2.59 -3.30
C GLU A 36 -34.02 2.42 -1.82
N ALA A 37 -32.75 2.66 -1.46
CA ALA A 37 -32.25 2.42 -0.11
C ALA A 37 -32.52 3.59 0.87
N THR A 38 -33.00 3.26 2.06
CA THR A 38 -33.21 4.19 3.18
C THR A 38 -31.94 4.50 3.94
N ASN A 39 -30.99 3.55 4.00
CA ASN A 39 -29.71 3.66 4.68
C ASN A 39 -28.53 3.55 3.70
N ALA A 40 -27.34 3.94 4.13
CA ALA A 40 -26.11 3.73 3.36
C ALA A 40 -25.68 2.26 3.42
N GLU A 41 -25.35 1.69 2.27
CA GLU A 41 -24.85 0.33 2.10
C GLU A 41 -23.32 0.36 1.89
N HIS A 42 -22.66 -0.79 2.06
CA HIS A 42 -21.20 -0.92 2.00
C HIS A 42 -20.82 -2.22 1.28
N HIS A 43 -21.21 -2.32 0.02
CA HIS A 43 -20.85 -3.44 -0.86
C HIS A 43 -19.57 -3.20 -1.66
N PHE A 44 -18.95 -2.03 -1.47
CA PHE A 44 -17.75 -1.63 -2.18
C PHE A 44 -16.62 -1.28 -1.21
N TYR A 45 -15.40 -1.57 -1.65
CA TYR A 45 -14.17 -1.26 -0.94
C TYR A 45 -13.19 -0.54 -1.85
N ALA A 46 -12.54 0.47 -1.30
CA ALA A 46 -11.36 1.09 -1.90
C ALA A 46 -10.12 0.35 -1.39
N ALA A 47 -9.23 -0.01 -2.31
CA ALA A 47 -7.98 -0.67 -1.99
C ALA A 47 -6.82 0.20 -2.48
N THR A 48 -5.84 0.44 -1.62
CA THR A 48 -4.62 1.19 -1.96
C THR A 48 -3.41 0.27 -1.83
N ILE A 49 -2.65 0.15 -2.91
CA ILE A 49 -1.42 -0.66 -2.99
C ILE A 49 -0.33 0.09 -3.74
N CYS A 50 0.91 -0.12 -3.32
CA CYS A 50 2.07 0.32 -4.09
C CYS A 50 2.46 -0.76 -5.11
N VAL A 51 2.57 -0.39 -6.38
CA VAL A 51 2.92 -1.30 -7.47
C VAL A 51 4.18 -0.80 -8.16
N ARG A 52 5.12 -1.70 -8.46
CA ARG A 52 6.29 -1.36 -9.29
C ARG A 52 5.83 -0.91 -10.67
N LYS A 53 6.34 0.22 -11.16
CA LYS A 53 5.97 0.78 -12.48
C LYS A 53 6.03 -0.22 -13.63
N LYS A 54 7.04 -1.12 -13.63
CA LYS A 54 7.20 -2.18 -14.64
C LYS A 54 6.06 -3.22 -14.63
N GLN A 55 5.33 -3.35 -13.53
CA GLN A 55 4.22 -4.29 -13.32
C GLN A 55 2.85 -3.58 -13.36
N LEU A 56 2.81 -2.28 -13.64
CA LEU A 56 1.57 -1.50 -13.58
C LEU A 56 0.47 -2.06 -14.49
N TYR A 57 0.81 -2.36 -15.74
CA TYR A 57 -0.17 -2.88 -16.70
C TYR A 57 -0.75 -4.24 -16.28
N SER A 58 0.11 -5.17 -15.83
CA SER A 58 -0.32 -6.47 -15.32
C SER A 58 -1.16 -6.33 -14.05
N ALA A 59 -0.80 -5.41 -13.16
CA ALA A 59 -1.53 -5.16 -11.92
C ALA A 59 -2.93 -4.60 -12.20
N VAL A 60 -3.06 -3.63 -13.12
CA VAL A 60 -4.36 -3.09 -13.53
C VAL A 60 -5.24 -4.19 -14.12
N LYS A 61 -4.69 -5.06 -14.98
CA LYS A 61 -5.44 -6.22 -15.52
C LYS A 61 -5.87 -7.18 -14.42
N ALA A 62 -5.01 -7.47 -13.45
CA ALA A 62 -5.35 -8.33 -12.32
C ALA A 62 -6.48 -7.72 -11.48
N LEU A 63 -6.39 -6.43 -11.13
CA LEU A 63 -7.46 -5.70 -10.43
C LEU A 63 -8.79 -5.75 -11.18
N GLN A 64 -8.78 -5.53 -12.51
CA GLN A 64 -9.99 -5.62 -13.32
C GLN A 64 -10.61 -7.02 -13.31
N LYS A 65 -9.80 -8.08 -13.40
CA LYS A 65 -10.28 -9.47 -13.28
C LYS A 65 -10.89 -9.79 -11.92
N LEU A 66 -10.39 -9.14 -10.87
CA LEU A 66 -10.87 -9.27 -9.49
C LEU A 66 -12.11 -8.41 -9.19
N GLY A 67 -12.72 -7.78 -10.21
CA GLY A 67 -13.89 -6.91 -10.02
C GLY A 67 -13.54 -5.51 -9.48
N GLY A 68 -12.27 -5.13 -9.55
CA GLY A 68 -11.81 -3.76 -9.36
C GLY A 68 -12.23 -2.86 -10.54
N SER A 69 -12.80 -1.71 -10.22
CA SER A 69 -13.18 -0.67 -11.18
C SER A 69 -12.71 0.69 -10.66
N GLY A 70 -12.55 1.66 -11.56
CA GLY A 70 -12.08 3.01 -11.18
C GLY A 70 -10.66 3.03 -10.64
N VAL A 71 -9.73 2.31 -11.28
CA VAL A 71 -8.33 2.24 -10.82
C VAL A 71 -7.64 3.58 -11.03
N LEU A 72 -7.35 4.28 -9.93
CA LEU A 72 -6.57 5.51 -9.91
C LEU A 72 -5.08 5.18 -9.74
N VAL A 73 -4.22 5.87 -10.49
CA VAL A 73 -2.77 5.67 -10.43
C VAL A 73 -2.10 7.02 -10.26
N GLN A 74 -1.29 7.15 -9.22
CA GLN A 74 -0.53 8.37 -8.91
C GLN A 74 0.95 8.02 -8.74
N PRO A 75 1.87 8.75 -9.40
CA PRO A 75 3.30 8.57 -9.18
C PRO A 75 3.70 9.17 -7.83
N MET A 76 4.62 8.51 -7.12
CA MET A 76 5.19 9.02 -5.87
C MET A 76 6.55 9.68 -6.16
N THR A 77 6.80 10.82 -5.52
CA THR A 77 8.09 11.53 -5.62
C THR A 77 9.14 10.85 -4.74
N TYR A 78 8.76 10.43 -3.54
CA TYR A 78 9.64 9.78 -2.57
C TYR A 78 8.91 8.62 -1.89
N ILE A 79 9.66 7.56 -1.58
CA ILE A 79 9.27 6.51 -0.65
C ILE A 79 10.42 6.45 0.36
N PHE A 80 10.14 6.84 1.60
CA PHE A 80 11.07 6.68 2.70
C PHE A 80 10.80 5.32 3.33
N ASP A 81 11.87 4.56 3.51
CA ASP A 81 11.84 3.24 4.14
C ASP A 81 12.91 3.23 5.24
N GLU A 82 13.33 2.05 5.66
CA GLU A 82 14.46 1.88 6.56
C GLU A 82 15.72 2.65 6.13
N GLU A 83 16.52 3.02 7.12
CA GLU A 83 17.73 3.79 6.92
C GLU A 83 18.71 3.02 6.01
N PRO A 84 19.15 3.61 4.88
CA PRO A 84 20.02 2.89 3.97
C PRO A 84 21.40 2.70 4.59
N GLU A 85 22.00 1.52 4.39
CA GLU A 85 23.38 1.23 4.82
C GLU A 85 24.42 2.28 4.36
N ARG A 86 24.11 3.00 3.27
CA ARG A 86 24.95 4.08 2.74
C ARG A 86 25.22 5.16 3.79
N TRP A 87 24.25 5.49 4.63
CA TRP A 87 24.44 6.46 5.69
C TRP A 87 25.44 5.95 6.73
N THR A 88 25.27 4.72 7.21
CA THR A 88 26.20 4.07 8.13
C THR A 88 27.63 4.00 7.56
N LYS A 89 27.77 3.65 6.28
CA LYS A 89 29.06 3.63 5.57
C LYS A 89 29.72 5.01 5.50
N LEU A 90 28.92 6.07 5.29
CA LEU A 90 29.41 7.44 5.30
C LEU A 90 29.97 7.82 6.68
N LEU A 91 29.22 7.55 7.76
CA LEU A 91 29.68 7.85 9.12
C LEU A 91 31.00 7.14 9.46
N ILE A 92 31.09 5.85 9.15
CA ILE A 92 32.32 5.07 9.33
C ILE A 92 33.48 5.70 8.55
N SER A 93 33.26 6.14 7.31
CA SER A 93 34.30 6.80 6.49
C SER A 93 34.76 8.14 7.05
N LEU A 94 33.92 8.80 7.85
CA LEU A 94 34.22 10.07 8.52
C LEU A 94 34.81 9.87 9.93
N GLY A 95 34.99 8.61 10.38
CA GLY A 95 35.44 8.30 11.74
C GLY A 95 34.38 8.57 12.82
N LEU A 96 33.12 8.71 12.42
CA LEU A 96 31.98 8.92 13.31
C LEU A 96 31.36 7.59 13.69
N ASP A 97 30.91 7.49 14.95
CA ASP A 97 30.18 6.32 15.46
C ASP A 97 28.71 6.38 15.00
N PRO A 98 28.23 5.43 14.19
CA PRO A 98 26.83 5.37 13.77
C PRO A 98 25.85 5.29 14.93
N ALA A 99 26.21 4.59 16.02
CA ALA A 99 25.32 4.43 17.17
C ALA A 99 25.07 5.74 17.91
N LYS A 100 26.05 6.65 17.92
CA LYS A 100 25.91 7.99 18.54
C LYS A 100 25.28 9.02 17.62
N SER A 101 25.43 8.83 16.31
CA SER A 101 25.01 9.80 15.29
C SER A 101 23.57 9.60 14.83
N ASN A 102 23.02 8.39 14.95
CA ASN A 102 21.68 8.05 14.46
C ASN A 102 20.55 8.42 15.43
N GLY A 103 20.78 9.30 16.41
CA GLY A 103 19.71 9.81 17.28
C GLY A 103 19.03 8.77 18.18
N ASN A 104 19.46 7.51 18.20
CA ASN A 104 18.92 6.44 19.04
C ASN A 104 19.30 6.56 20.54
N GLY A 105 19.72 7.75 20.98
CA GLY A 105 19.66 8.13 22.39
C GLY A 105 18.28 8.70 22.71
N ALA A 106 17.43 7.89 23.33
CA ALA A 106 16.12 8.20 23.92
C ALA A 106 14.88 8.06 23.01
N ALA A 107 14.33 6.84 22.97
CA ALA A 107 12.89 6.61 23.11
C ALA A 107 12.64 5.16 23.60
N HIS A 108 12.34 5.06 24.90
CA HIS A 108 11.88 3.92 25.71
C HIS A 108 12.77 2.68 25.89
#